data_AF-A0A127SDR3-F1
#
_entry.id   AF-A0A127SDR3-F1
#
_cell.length_a   1.000
_cell.length_b   1.000
_cell.length_c   1.000
_cell.angle_alpha   90.00
_cell.angle_beta   90.00
_cell.angle_gamma   90.00
#
_symmetry.space_group_name_H-M   'P 1'
#
loop_
_entity.id
_entity.type
_entity.pdbx_description
1 polymer ?
#
loop_
_entity_poly.entity_id
_entity_poly.type
_entity_poly.pdbx_seq_one_letter_code
_entity_poly.pdbx_strand_id
1 'polypeptide(L)'
;MPSAVHGDHGRISQVAGQTALKQALQHGKSLVCGHTHRLGVSSITEASGGIVGRILTGFEVGNIMDFRKAHYTHGSAIWQQGFGIMYVDGRNVTPVQVPIAKDGSFVVEGKRYG
;
A
#
# COMPACT_ATOMS: atom_id res chain seq x y z
N MET A 1 10.90 -0.65 11.93
CA MET A 1 10.07 -1.72 11.32
C MET A 1 8.63 -1.22 11.22
N PRO A 2 8.04 -1.18 10.02
CA PRO A 2 6.62 -0.86 9.85
C PRO A 2 5.74 -1.95 10.49
N SER A 3 4.54 -1.58 10.94
CA SER A 3 3.55 -2.53 11.45
C SER A 3 2.49 -2.81 10.39
N ALA A 4 1.97 -4.04 10.37
CA ALA A 4 0.81 -4.38 9.55
C ALA A 4 -0.48 -3.96 10.28
N VAL A 5 -1.39 -3.33 9.55
CA VAL A 5 -2.75 -3.04 10.01
C VAL A 5 -3.75 -3.55 8.98
N HIS A 6 -4.88 -4.01 9.47
CA HIS A 6 -5.99 -4.40 8.62
C HIS A 6 -6.82 -3.14 8.24
N GLY A 7 -7.24 -3.03 6.99
CA GLY A 7 -7.92 -1.85 6.44
C GLY A 7 -9.21 -1.42 7.16
N ASP A 8 -9.82 -2.30 7.95
CA ASP A 8 -11.10 -2.03 8.63
C ASP A 8 -10.95 -1.29 9.96
N HIS A 9 -9.73 -1.04 10.40
CA HIS A 9 -9.48 -0.27 11.62
C HIS A 9 -9.80 1.23 11.46
N GLY A 10 -10.27 1.68 10.30
CA GLY A 10 -10.71 3.04 10.03
C GLY A 10 -11.45 3.20 8.71
N ARG A 11 -11.84 4.44 8.37
CA ARG A 11 -12.49 4.71 7.08
C ARG A 11 -11.49 4.53 5.93
N ILE A 12 -11.81 3.61 5.02
CA ILE A 12 -11.02 3.34 3.82
C ILE A 12 -11.09 4.54 2.86
N SER A 13 -9.93 5.00 2.40
CA SER A 13 -9.83 6.05 1.39
C SER A 13 -10.14 5.52 -0.01
N GLN A 14 -10.73 6.35 -0.87
CA GLN A 14 -10.88 6.01 -2.28
C GLN A 14 -9.56 6.16 -3.07
N VAL A 15 -8.66 7.05 -2.61
CA VAL A 15 -7.33 7.23 -3.21
C VAL A 15 -6.35 6.22 -2.61
N ALA A 16 -5.65 5.46 -3.45
CA ALA A 16 -4.67 4.46 -3.04
C ALA A 16 -3.45 5.10 -2.33
N GLY A 17 -2.88 4.37 -1.37
CA GLY A 17 -1.82 4.83 -0.46
C GLY A 17 -2.32 5.67 0.73
N GLN A 18 -3.52 6.25 0.65
CA GLN A 18 -4.00 7.20 1.64
C GLN A 18 -4.65 6.55 2.86
N THR A 19 -5.20 5.33 2.75
CA THR A 19 -5.74 4.64 3.94
C THR A 19 -4.62 4.33 4.91
N ALA A 20 -3.54 3.71 4.40
CA ALA A 20 -2.37 3.37 5.17
C ALA A 20 -1.67 4.62 5.73
N LEU A 21 -1.55 5.70 4.94
CA LEU A 21 -0.89 6.93 5.40
C LEU A 21 -1.66 7.61 6.54
N LYS A 22 -2.99 7.67 6.45
CA LYS A 22 -3.82 8.25 7.53
C LYS A 22 -3.69 7.45 8.82
N GLN A 23 -3.70 6.12 8.72
CA GLN A 23 -3.45 5.26 9.88
C GLN A 23 -2.01 5.46 10.40
N ALA A 24 -1.02 5.61 9.52
CA ALA A 24 0.36 5.82 9.92
C ALA A 24 0.52 7.11 10.74
N LEU A 25 -0.14 8.19 10.32
CA LEU A 25 -0.24 9.45 11.06
C LEU A 25 -0.90 9.26 12.43
N GLN A 26 -2.05 8.58 12.49
CA GLN A 26 -2.78 8.32 13.74
C GLN A 26 -1.96 7.50 14.74
N HIS A 27 -1.19 6.52 14.25
CA HIS A 27 -0.39 5.63 15.08
C HIS A 27 1.05 6.12 15.31
N GLY A 28 1.47 7.21 14.66
CA GLY A 28 2.81 7.77 14.76
C GLY A 28 3.94 6.86 14.24
N LYS A 29 3.61 5.91 13.34
CA LYS A 29 4.56 4.95 12.76
C LYS A 29 4.17 4.55 11.35
N SER A 30 5.12 4.21 10.50
CA SER A 30 4.84 3.70 9.15
C SER A 30 4.06 2.39 9.18
N LEU A 31 3.12 2.22 8.26
CA LEU A 31 2.18 1.10 8.24
C LEU A 31 2.03 0.48 6.86
N VAL A 32 1.85 -0.85 6.86
CA VAL A 32 1.40 -1.62 5.71
C VAL A 32 -0.06 -2.01 5.94
N CYS A 33 -0.91 -1.78 4.95
CA CYS A 33 -2.35 -1.95 5.03
C CYS A 33 -2.86 -2.91 3.96
N GLY A 34 -3.52 -3.99 4.38
CA GLY A 34 -4.26 -4.90 3.51
C GLY A 34 -5.75 -4.57 3.50
N HIS A 35 -6.58 -5.49 3.01
CA HIS A 35 -8.06 -5.38 2.96
C HIS A 35 -8.63 -4.26 2.07
N THR A 36 -7.91 -3.17 1.81
CA THR A 36 -8.46 -2.04 1.04
C THR A 36 -8.61 -2.32 -0.46
N HIS A 37 -8.02 -3.42 -0.95
CA HIS A 37 -7.90 -3.80 -2.36
C HIS A 37 -7.22 -2.74 -3.25
N ARG A 38 -6.57 -1.74 -2.65
CA ARG A 38 -5.85 -0.68 -3.35
C ARG A 38 -4.35 -0.92 -3.28
N LEU A 39 -3.65 -0.50 -4.32
CA LEU A 39 -2.19 -0.60 -4.40
C LEU A 39 -1.60 0.81 -4.45
N GLY A 40 -0.83 1.19 -3.44
CA GLY A 40 -0.20 2.51 -3.42
C GLY A 40 0.70 2.74 -2.22
N VAL A 41 1.80 3.45 -2.45
CA VAL A 41 2.69 3.99 -1.41
C VAL A 41 2.46 5.50 -1.29
N SER A 42 2.36 6.01 -0.07
CA SER A 42 2.33 7.45 0.19
C SER A 42 3.13 7.77 1.45
N SER A 43 3.84 8.88 1.43
CA SER A 43 4.68 9.31 2.55
C SER A 43 4.41 10.76 2.90
N ILE A 44 4.60 11.08 4.18
CA ILE A 44 4.63 12.44 4.69
C ILE A 44 5.91 12.65 5.49
N THR A 45 6.51 13.82 5.32
CA THR A 45 7.71 14.24 6.04
C THR A 45 7.31 15.35 7.00
N GLU A 46 7.53 15.11 8.30
CA GLU A 46 7.40 16.15 9.33
C GLU A 46 8.71 16.95 9.34
N ALA A 47 8.66 18.23 8.96
CA ALA A 47 9.82 19.13 9.01
C ALA A 47 9.43 20.50 9.56
N SER A 48 10.29 21.09 10.37
CA SER A 48 10.08 22.43 10.95
C SER A 48 11.43 23.08 11.23
N GLY A 49 11.52 24.40 11.02
CA GLY A 49 12.75 25.17 11.28
C GLY A 49 13.98 24.70 10.49
N GLY A 50 13.78 24.12 9.29
CA GLY A 50 14.87 23.58 8.46
C GLY A 50 15.37 22.19 8.88
N ILE A 51 14.77 21.58 9.91
CA ILE A 51 15.14 20.25 10.41
C ILE A 51 14.10 19.24 9.93
N VAL A 52 14.57 18.20 9.26
CA VAL A 52 13.75 17.04 8.90
C VAL A 52 13.58 16.15 10.13
N GLY A 53 12.33 15.93 10.52
CA GLY A 53 11.94 15.03 11.58
C GLY A 53 11.59 13.63 11.04
N ARG A 54 10.41 13.14 11.41
CA ARG A 54 9.95 11.80 11.04
C ARG A 54 9.46 11.77 9.60
N ILE A 55 9.71 10.66 8.92
CA ILE A 55 9.06 10.30 7.67
C ILE A 55 8.15 9.12 7.96
N LEU A 56 6.84 9.32 7.77
CA LEU A 56 5.84 8.26 7.93
C LEU A 56 5.37 7.82 6.56
N THR A 57 5.35 6.50 6.35
CA THR A 57 4.96 5.88 5.08
C THR A 57 3.76 4.98 5.32
N GLY A 58 2.73 5.16 4.51
CA GLY A 58 1.63 4.23 4.35
C GLY A 58 1.81 3.42 3.08
N PHE A 59 1.64 2.10 3.17
CA PHE A 59 1.69 1.20 2.02
C PHE A 59 0.43 0.33 1.94
N GLU A 60 -0.41 0.53 0.93
CA GLU A 60 -1.50 -0.38 0.57
C GLU A 60 -1.01 -1.39 -0.48
N VAL A 61 -1.17 -2.69 -0.21
CA VAL A 61 -0.47 -3.77 -0.95
C VAL A 61 -1.23 -4.36 -2.14
N GLY A 62 -2.41 -3.83 -2.48
CA GLY A 62 -3.24 -4.34 -3.56
C GLY A 62 -4.04 -5.58 -3.18
N ASN A 63 -4.36 -6.38 -4.19
CA ASN A 63 -5.04 -7.66 -4.03
C ASN A 63 -4.71 -8.63 -5.18
N ILE A 64 -5.00 -9.92 -4.97
CA ILE A 64 -4.87 -10.98 -6.00
C ILE A 64 -6.23 -11.64 -6.29
N MET A 65 -7.33 -10.96 -5.98
CA MET A 65 -8.67 -11.49 -6.11
C MET A 65 -9.10 -11.57 -7.58
N ASP A 66 -9.75 -12.66 -7.96
CA ASP A 66 -10.52 -12.70 -9.21
C ASP A 66 -11.77 -11.81 -9.08
N PHE A 67 -11.74 -10.66 -9.73
CA PHE A 67 -12.79 -9.64 -9.63
C PHE A 67 -14.19 -10.16 -9.98
N ARG A 68 -14.28 -11.20 -10.83
CA ARG A 68 -15.56 -11.82 -11.22
C ARG A 68 -16.27 -12.51 -10.06
N LYS A 69 -15.52 -12.90 -9.03
CA LYS A 69 -16.05 -13.54 -7.81
C LYS A 69 -16.46 -12.51 -6.75
N ALA A 70 -16.18 -11.22 -6.96
CA ALA A 70 -16.51 -10.14 -6.05
C ALA A 70 -17.94 -9.63 -6.27
N HIS A 71 -18.93 -10.52 -6.17
CA HIS A 71 -20.33 -10.21 -6.50
C HIS A 71 -20.90 -9.01 -5.73
N TYR A 72 -20.42 -8.78 -4.50
CA TYR A 72 -20.81 -7.65 -3.64
C TYR A 72 -20.43 -6.27 -4.18
N THR A 73 -19.52 -6.19 -5.15
CA THR A 73 -19.14 -4.94 -5.80
C THR A 73 -20.11 -4.51 -6.90
N HIS A 74 -21.02 -5.40 -7.30
CA HIS A 74 -21.87 -5.21 -8.48
C HIS A 74 -21.06 -4.83 -9.73
N GLY A 75 -19.86 -5.38 -9.87
CA GLY A 75 -18.98 -5.16 -11.03
C GLY A 75 -18.26 -3.80 -11.03
N SER A 76 -18.34 -3.02 -9.95
CA SER A 76 -17.75 -1.69 -9.87
C SER A 76 -16.85 -1.55 -8.64
N ALA A 77 -15.56 -1.34 -8.87
CA ALA A 77 -14.62 -1.02 -7.82
C ALA A 77 -13.41 -0.26 -8.37
N ILE A 78 -12.73 0.48 -7.50
CA ILE A 78 -11.46 1.18 -7.82
C ILE A 78 -10.25 0.41 -7.28
N TRP A 79 -10.21 -0.89 -7.54
CA TRP A 79 -9.19 -1.80 -7.01
C TRP A 79 -8.02 -1.96 -7.97
N GLN A 80 -6.83 -2.21 -7.42
CA GLN A 80 -5.63 -2.52 -8.18
C GLN A 80 -5.12 -3.90 -7.78
N GLN A 81 -4.93 -4.77 -8.78
CA GLN A 81 -4.26 -6.04 -8.55
C GLN A 81 -2.76 -5.84 -8.43
N GLY A 82 -2.15 -6.56 -7.51
CA GLY A 82 -0.73 -6.42 -7.20
C GLY A 82 -0.38 -6.98 -5.84
N PHE A 83 0.88 -6.82 -5.50
CA PHE A 83 1.45 -7.18 -4.21
C PHE A 83 2.56 -6.19 -3.84
N GLY A 84 3.05 -6.29 -2.61
CA GLY A 84 4.14 -5.46 -2.12
C GLY A 84 5.42 -6.23 -1.88
N ILE A 85 6.55 -5.55 -2.13
CA ILE A 85 7.89 -5.95 -1.71
C ILE A 85 8.39 -4.89 -0.73
N MET A 86 9.17 -5.30 0.27
CA MET A 86 9.87 -4.39 1.16
C MET A 86 11.35 -4.75 1.17
N TYR A 87 12.19 -3.81 0.73
CA TYR A 87 13.63 -3.91 0.94
C TYR A 87 13.95 -3.36 2.33
N VAL A 88 14.54 -4.20 3.18
CA VAL A 88 14.85 -3.86 4.56
C VAL A 88 16.36 -3.84 4.73
N ASP A 89 16.90 -2.68 5.08
CA ASP A 89 18.30 -2.47 5.44
C ASP A 89 18.37 -1.85 6.85
N GLY A 90 18.56 -2.72 7.86
CA GLY A 90 18.54 -2.33 9.27
C GLY A 90 17.21 -1.69 9.68
N ARG A 91 17.23 -0.36 9.91
CA ARG A 91 16.02 0.42 10.24
C ARG A 91 15.37 1.08 9.03
N ASN A 92 16.04 1.09 7.88
CA ASN A 92 15.53 1.64 6.64
C ASN A 92 14.68 0.58 5.95
N VAL A 93 13.48 0.98 5.53
CA VAL A 93 12.56 0.12 4.80
C VAL A 93 12.07 0.86 3.57
N THR A 94 12.31 0.29 2.40
CA THR A 94 11.84 0.80 1.12
C THR A 94 10.69 -0.07 0.62
N PRO A 95 9.43 0.39 0.73
CA PRO A 95 8.30 -0.32 0.17
C PRO A 95 8.24 -0.11 -1.34
N VAL A 96 8.00 -1.21 -2.07
CA VAL A 96 7.86 -1.24 -3.52
C VAL A 96 6.55 -1.91 -3.86
N GLN A 97 5.71 -1.21 -4.62
CA GLN A 97 4.48 -1.77 -5.18
C GLN A 97 4.79 -2.52 -6.47
N VAL A 98 4.25 -3.73 -6.60
CA VAL A 98 4.32 -4.54 -7.81
C VAL A 98 2.92 -4.68 -8.38
N PRO A 99 2.57 -3.91 -9.42
CA PRO A 99 1.27 -4.04 -10.07
C PRO A 99 1.21 -5.31 -10.92
N ILE A 100 0.06 -5.98 -10.90
CA ILE A 100 -0.26 -7.07 -11.82
C ILE A 100 -1.09 -6.51 -12.96
N ALA A 101 -0.68 -6.77 -14.20
CA ALA A 101 -1.36 -6.35 -15.41
C ALA A 101 -2.62 -7.19 -15.68
N LYS A 102 -3.47 -6.73 -16.61
CA LYS A 102 -4.74 -7.39 -16.94
C LYS A 102 -4.59 -8.84 -17.42
N ASP A 103 -3.45 -9.17 -18.04
CA ASP A 103 -3.12 -10.52 -18.51
C ASP A 103 -2.53 -11.41 -17.41
N GLY A 104 -2.46 -10.93 -16.16
CA GLY A 104 -1.87 -11.63 -15.02
C GLY A 104 -0.35 -11.48 -14.91
N SER A 105 0.30 -10.82 -15.88
CA SER A 105 1.74 -10.63 -15.85
C SER A 105 2.18 -9.52 -14.91
N PHE A 106 3.43 -9.59 -14.46
CA PHE A 106 4.06 -8.54 -13.64
C PHE A 106 5.57 -8.53 -13.84
N VAL A 107 6.21 -7.43 -13.45
CA VAL A 107 7.67 -7.25 -13.53
C VAL A 107 8.21 -6.98 -12.14
N VAL A 108 9.22 -7.75 -11.74
CA VAL A 108 9.96 -7.58 -10.48
C VAL A 108 11.44 -7.68 -10.78
N GLU A 109 12.23 -6.72 -10.30
CA GLU A 109 13.68 -6.69 -10.49
C GLU A 109 14.11 -6.90 -11.96
N GLY A 110 13.40 -6.24 -12.88
CA GLY A 110 13.69 -6.28 -14.32
C GLY A 110 13.26 -7.57 -15.03
N LYS A 111 12.71 -8.57 -14.32
CA LYS A 111 12.23 -9.83 -14.91
C LYS A 111 10.70 -9.86 -14.98
N ARG A 112 10.16 -10.29 -16.13
CA ARG A 112 8.72 -10.52 -16.33
C ARG A 112 8.32 -11.92 -15.85
N TYR A 113 7.17 -12.01 -15.21
CA TYR A 113 6.50 -13.22 -14.77
C TYR A 113 5.05 -13.21 -15.25
N GLY A 114 4.40 -14.38 -15.27
CA GLY A 114 3.02 -14.56 -15.74
C GLY A 114 2.92 -15.37 -17.01
#